data_AF-A0A7J9QRE3-F1
#
_entry.id   AF-A0A7J9QRE3-F1
#
_cell.length_a   1.000
_cell.length_b   1.000
_cell.length_c   1.000
_cell.angle_alpha   90.00
_cell.angle_beta   90.00
_cell.angle_gamma   90.00
#
_symmetry.space_group_name_H-M   'P 1'
#
loop_
_entity.id
_entity.type
_entity.pdbx_description
1 polymer ?
#
loop_
_entity_poly.entity_id
_entity_poly.type
_entity_poly.pdbx_seq_one_letter_code
_entity_poly.pdbx_strand_id
1 'polypeptide(L)'
;MLQQRIVSQKPALVIEGQKKYLVVTDLHIGFESSFASNEIFLGKNTSINETIDELLSIIESENPDSVILLGDVKSSIKNISKTEWNDVPLFFEKIKEKCNIILIPGNHDSNIQRLVPEGISLISSTGMVEEGILFTHGHTMPTENFSHVNKIIMGHLHPVFFQEESIVNGQRVWVSMRTNK
;
A
#
# COMPACT_ATOMS: atom_id res chain seq x y z
N MET A 1 -12.12 5.17 -21.07
CA MET A 1 -12.72 4.04 -20.34
C MET A 1 -11.72 3.65 -19.27
N LEU A 2 -12.15 3.53 -18.01
CA LEU A 2 -11.22 3.25 -16.92
C LEU A 2 -10.66 1.82 -17.07
N GLN A 3 -9.34 1.72 -17.18
CA GLN A 3 -8.61 0.45 -17.28
C GLN A 3 -7.94 0.13 -15.95
N GLN A 4 -7.86 -1.16 -15.62
CA GLN A 4 -7.08 -1.64 -14.49
C GLN A 4 -6.22 -2.82 -14.92
N ARG A 5 -4.99 -2.90 -14.41
CA ARG A 5 -4.08 -4.00 -14.70
C ARG A 5 -3.13 -4.23 -13.53
N ILE A 6 -2.93 -5.50 -13.18
CA ILE A 6 -1.89 -5.90 -12.23
C ILE A 6 -0.52 -5.80 -12.91
N VAL A 7 0.48 -5.26 -12.21
CA VAL A 7 1.86 -5.24 -12.70
C VAL A 7 2.40 -6.67 -12.63
N SER A 8 2.93 -7.17 -13.75
CA SER A 8 3.35 -8.56 -13.87
C SER A 8 4.39 -8.91 -12.80
N GLN A 9 4.13 -9.97 -12.02
CA GLN A 9 5.00 -10.46 -10.94
C GLN A 9 5.32 -9.43 -9.84
N LYS A 10 4.52 -8.37 -9.72
CA LYS A 10 4.69 -7.33 -8.70
C LYS A 10 3.38 -7.13 -7.93
N PRO A 11 3.43 -6.84 -6.61
CA PRO A 11 2.25 -6.60 -5.79
C PRO A 11 1.73 -5.15 -5.99
N ALA A 12 1.51 -4.75 -7.25
CA ALA A 12 1.05 -3.41 -7.59
C ALA A 12 -0.05 -3.44 -8.65
N LEU A 13 -0.96 -2.48 -8.57
CA LEU A 13 -2.09 -2.34 -9.49
C LEU A 13 -2.03 -0.97 -10.17
N VAL A 14 -2.11 -0.97 -11.50
CA VAL A 14 -2.23 0.25 -12.30
C VAL A 14 -3.71 0.50 -12.58
N ILE A 15 -4.16 1.73 -12.33
CA ILE A 15 -5.47 2.24 -12.72
C ILE A 15 -5.26 3.40 -13.68
N GLU A 16 -5.87 3.33 -14.85
CA GLU A 16 -5.72 4.32 -15.91
C GLU A 16 -7.08 4.86 -16.34
N GLY A 17 -7.35 6.11 -15.96
CA GLY A 17 -8.56 6.85 -16.29
C GLY A 17 -8.20 8.24 -16.80
N GLN A 18 -8.71 9.29 -16.16
CA GLN A 18 -8.25 10.66 -16.40
C GLN A 18 -6.83 10.89 -15.86
N LYS A 19 -6.48 10.14 -14.80
CA LYS A 19 -5.13 10.05 -14.26
C LYS A 19 -4.68 8.59 -14.22
N LYS A 20 -3.38 8.38 -14.25
CA LYS A 20 -2.74 7.09 -14.05
C LYS A 20 -2.27 6.96 -12.60
N TYR A 21 -2.86 6.01 -11.89
CA TYR A 21 -2.51 5.69 -10.52
C TYR A 21 -1.75 4.37 -10.44
N LEU A 22 -0.68 4.35 -9.66
CA LEU A 22 -0.05 3.13 -9.18
C LEU A 22 -0.50 2.87 -7.74
N VAL A 23 -1.10 1.73 -7.48
CA VAL A 23 -1.67 1.38 -6.18
C VAL A 23 -0.85 0.27 -5.56
N VAL A 24 -0.37 0.51 -4.34
CA VAL A 24 0.35 -0.46 -3.50
C VAL A 24 -0.19 -0.39 -2.07
N THR A 25 0.00 -1.45 -1.29
CA THR A 25 -0.61 -1.59 0.04
C THR A 25 0.30 -2.42 0.95
N ASP A 26 0.12 -2.30 2.27
CA ASP A 26 0.66 -3.23 3.26
C ASP A 26 2.19 -3.41 3.19
N LEU A 27 2.91 -2.29 3.10
CA LEU A 27 4.38 -2.28 3.01
C LEU A 27 5.04 -2.76 4.31
N HIS A 28 4.45 -2.42 5.46
CA HIS A 28 4.98 -2.73 6.78
C HIS A 28 6.47 -2.43 6.91
N ILE A 29 6.85 -1.18 6.66
CA ILE A 29 8.22 -0.71 6.88
C ILE A 29 8.57 -0.89 8.37
N GLY A 30 9.74 -1.43 8.65
CA GLY A 30 10.24 -1.68 9.99
C GLY A 30 9.75 -2.98 10.65
N PHE A 31 9.15 -3.91 9.89
CA PHE A 31 8.64 -5.17 10.43
C PHE A 31 9.74 -6.03 11.04
N GLU A 32 10.98 -5.89 10.57
CA GLU A 32 12.17 -6.63 11.01
C GLU A 32 12.46 -6.36 12.49
N SER A 33 12.09 -5.18 12.99
CA SER A 33 12.25 -4.83 14.40
C SER A 33 11.45 -5.75 15.33
N SER A 34 10.37 -6.37 14.84
CA SER A 34 9.60 -7.37 15.58
C SER A 34 10.35 -8.71 15.71
N PHE A 35 11.15 -9.09 14.72
CA PHE A 35 11.93 -10.33 14.71
C PHE A 35 13.20 -10.25 15.56
N ALA A 36 13.77 -9.06 15.74
CA ALA A 36 14.90 -8.84 16.63
C ALA A 36 14.59 -9.23 18.09
N SER A 37 13.31 -9.16 18.51
CA SER A 37 12.87 -9.62 19.83
C SER A 37 12.92 -11.14 20.01
N ASN A 38 12.96 -11.89 18.91
CA ASN A 38 13.11 -13.35 18.86
C ASN A 38 14.54 -13.78 18.49
N GLU A 39 15.54 -12.89 18.65
CA GLU A 39 16.95 -13.10 18.25
C GLU A 39 17.18 -13.42 16.76
N ILE A 40 16.17 -13.19 15.91
CA ILE A 40 16.28 -13.32 14.46
C ILE A 40 16.66 -11.95 13.90
N PHE A 41 17.94 -11.79 13.57
CA PHE A 41 18.47 -10.56 12.98
C PHE A 41 18.42 -10.65 11.45
N LEU A 42 17.36 -10.09 10.85
CA LEU A 42 17.40 -9.72 9.44
C LEU A 42 18.37 -8.54 9.29
N GLY A 43 19.20 -8.54 8.23
CA GLY A 43 20.22 -7.50 8.02
C GLY A 43 19.62 -6.09 8.14
N LYS A 44 20.31 -5.19 8.85
CA LYS A 44 19.82 -3.80 9.04
C LYS A 44 19.78 -3.08 7.68
N ASN A 45 18.67 -2.42 7.39
CA ASN A 45 18.46 -1.50 6.25
C ASN A 45 18.44 -2.09 4.83
N THR A 46 18.61 -3.40 4.63
CA THR A 46 18.50 -3.98 3.27
C THR A 46 17.06 -3.93 2.76
N SER A 47 16.11 -4.28 3.62
CA SER A 47 14.69 -4.40 3.28
C SER A 47 14.04 -3.08 2.83
N ILE A 48 14.38 -1.94 3.46
CA ILE A 48 13.80 -0.65 3.04
C ILE A 48 14.33 -0.18 1.69
N ASN A 49 15.64 -0.33 1.44
CA ASN A 49 16.20 0.04 0.14
C ASN A 49 15.66 -0.86 -0.97
N GLU A 50 15.53 -2.17 -0.72
CA GLU A 50 14.88 -3.11 -1.65
C GLU A 50 13.43 -2.71 -1.96
N THR A 51 12.66 -2.33 -0.93
CA THR A 51 11.28 -1.85 -1.09
C THR A 51 11.22 -0.56 -1.93
N ILE A 52 12.11 0.39 -1.66
CA ILE A 52 12.20 1.65 -2.41
C ILE A 52 12.59 1.37 -3.86
N ASP A 53 13.65 0.60 -4.09
CA ASP A 53 14.16 0.29 -5.43
C ASP A 53 13.11 -0.48 -6.25
N GLU A 54 12.40 -1.42 -5.63
CA GLU A 54 11.30 -2.14 -6.27
C GLU A 54 10.18 -1.18 -6.68
N LEU A 55 9.70 -0.33 -5.77
CA LEU A 55 8.64 0.62 -6.09
C LEU A 55 9.08 1.65 -7.15
N LEU A 56 10.30 2.17 -7.05
CA LEU A 56 10.87 3.08 -8.05
C LEU A 56 10.96 2.43 -9.42
N SER A 57 11.34 1.15 -9.52
CA SER A 57 11.36 0.41 -10.79
C SER A 57 9.97 0.29 -11.42
N ILE A 58 8.92 0.11 -10.60
CA ILE A 58 7.53 0.07 -11.08
C ILE A 58 7.09 1.48 -11.52
N ILE A 59 7.44 2.51 -10.76
CA ILE A 59 7.14 3.90 -11.12
C ILE A 59 7.82 4.29 -12.44
N GLU A 60 9.08 3.91 -12.64
CA GLU A 60 9.81 4.20 -13.89
C GLU A 60 9.20 3.49 -15.09
N SER A 61 8.83 2.22 -14.95
CA SER A 61 8.23 1.44 -16.03
C SER A 61 6.78 1.81 -16.35
N GLU A 62 5.99 2.14 -15.33
CA GLU A 62 4.56 2.45 -15.49
C GLU A 62 4.29 3.96 -15.63
N ASN A 63 5.22 4.84 -15.23
CA ASN A 63 5.09 6.30 -15.28
C ASN A 63 3.71 6.84 -14.80
N PRO A 64 3.29 6.56 -13.55
CA PRO A 64 2.02 7.03 -13.01
C PRO A 64 2.07 8.54 -12.66
N ASP A 65 0.91 9.20 -12.67
CA ASP A 65 0.74 10.57 -12.17
C ASP A 65 0.80 10.64 -10.64
N SER A 66 0.35 9.57 -9.97
CA SER A 66 0.35 9.45 -8.51
C SER A 66 0.46 7.99 -8.04
N VAL A 67 1.15 7.79 -6.93
CA VAL A 67 1.15 6.54 -6.16
C VAL A 67 0.10 6.64 -5.06
N ILE A 68 -0.84 5.69 -5.01
CA ILE A 68 -1.77 5.52 -3.90
C ILE A 68 -1.21 4.44 -2.98
N LEU A 69 -0.87 4.82 -1.75
CA LEU A 69 -0.53 3.91 -0.66
C LEU A 69 -1.81 3.58 0.11
N LEU A 70 -2.31 2.36 -0.04
CA LEU A 70 -3.53 1.85 0.60
C LEU A 70 -3.28 1.31 2.01
N GLY A 71 -2.57 2.09 2.83
CA GLY A 71 -2.41 1.84 4.26
C GLY A 71 -1.39 0.78 4.61
N ASP A 72 -1.17 0.67 5.93
CA ASP A 72 -0.16 -0.16 6.57
C ASP A 72 1.24 0.06 6.00
N VAL A 73 1.62 1.34 5.90
CA VAL A 73 2.96 1.78 5.49
C VAL A 73 3.98 1.40 6.56
N LYS A 74 3.66 1.58 7.84
CA LYS A 74 4.52 1.15 8.96
C LYS A 74 4.03 -0.13 9.62
N SER A 75 4.90 -0.77 10.40
CA SER A 75 4.62 -2.09 11.01
C SER A 75 4.04 -2.01 12.41
N SER A 76 4.52 -1.07 13.22
CA SER A 76 4.05 -0.88 14.57
C SER A 76 2.61 -0.41 14.55
N ILE A 77 1.78 -0.83 15.51
CA ILE A 77 0.42 -0.29 15.64
C ILE A 77 0.43 0.92 16.57
N LYS A 78 0.99 0.80 17.79
CA LYS A 78 0.87 1.83 18.83
C LYS A 78 2.02 2.84 18.86
N ASN A 79 3.25 2.33 18.96
CA ASN A 79 4.44 3.14 19.18
C ASN A 79 5.34 3.07 17.95
N ILE A 80 5.76 4.22 17.45
CA ILE A 80 6.71 4.28 16.33
C ILE A 80 8.07 3.76 16.79
N SER A 81 8.59 2.76 16.09
CA SER A 81 9.90 2.16 16.37
C SER A 81 11.04 3.09 15.93
N LYS A 82 12.24 2.90 16.48
CA LYS A 82 13.42 3.66 16.06
C LYS A 82 13.74 3.47 14.57
N THR A 83 13.48 2.28 14.03
CA THR A 83 13.63 1.98 12.60
C THR A 83 12.65 2.78 11.78
N GLU A 84 11.37 2.78 12.17
CA GLU A 84 10.31 3.53 11.47
C GLU A 84 10.55 5.04 11.47
N TRP A 85 11.12 5.59 12.55
CA TRP A 85 11.51 7.01 12.61
C TRP A 85 12.52 7.41 11.54
N ASN A 86 13.32 6.47 11.02
CA ASN A 86 14.29 6.73 9.96
C ASN A 86 13.76 6.30 8.58
N ASP A 87 13.19 5.10 8.51
CA ASP A 87 12.93 4.42 7.24
C ASP A 87 11.65 4.92 6.56
N VAL A 88 10.60 5.23 7.33
CA VAL A 88 9.33 5.73 6.77
C VAL A 88 9.52 7.12 6.12
N PRO A 89 10.14 8.12 6.78
CA PRO A 89 10.45 9.39 6.11
C PRO A 89 11.35 9.22 4.89
N LEU A 90 12.39 8.37 4.98
CA LEU A 90 13.28 8.08 3.86
C LEU A 90 12.51 7.54 2.64
N PHE A 91 11.60 6.59 2.86
CA PHE A 91 10.73 6.06 1.83
C PHE A 91 9.91 7.17 1.15
N PHE A 92 9.21 7.99 1.92
CA PHE A 92 8.40 9.08 1.34
C PHE A 92 9.24 10.08 0.55
N GLU A 93 10.40 10.50 1.07
CA GLU A 93 11.32 11.40 0.38
C GLU A 93 11.78 10.82 -0.97
N LYS A 94 12.12 9.53 -1.01
CA LYS A 94 12.58 8.89 -2.25
C LYS A 94 11.50 8.73 -3.30
N ILE A 95 10.28 8.36 -2.89
CA ILE A 95 9.19 8.16 -3.84
C ILE A 95 8.66 9.51 -4.35
N LYS A 96 8.61 10.54 -3.51
CA LYS A 96 8.07 11.86 -3.89
C LYS A 96 8.96 12.62 -4.89
N GLU A 97 10.25 12.27 -4.98
CA GLU A 97 11.16 12.77 -6.01
C GLU A 97 10.72 12.37 -7.44
N LYS A 98 9.90 11.30 -7.57
CA LYS A 98 9.50 10.74 -8.88
C LYS A 98 8.01 10.87 -9.17
N CYS A 99 7.16 10.86 -8.15
CA CYS A 99 5.71 10.81 -8.35
C CYS A 99 4.97 11.44 -7.16
N ASN A 100 3.77 11.98 -7.39
CA ASN A 100 2.92 12.43 -6.29
C ASN A 100 2.49 11.24 -5.44
N ILE A 101 2.29 11.43 -4.13
CA ILE A 101 1.89 10.35 -3.23
C ILE A 101 0.58 10.72 -2.52
N ILE A 102 -0.36 9.79 -2.56
CA ILE A 102 -1.62 9.84 -1.82
C ILE A 102 -1.58 8.69 -0.81
N LEU A 103 -1.66 9.00 0.48
CA LEU A 103 -1.70 8.01 1.55
C LEU A 103 -3.10 7.93 2.14
N ILE A 104 -3.69 6.73 2.11
CA ILE A 104 -4.88 6.37 2.87
C ILE A 104 -4.42 5.51 4.05
N PRO A 105 -4.39 6.03 5.30
CA PRO A 105 -3.83 5.30 6.43
C PRO A 105 -4.55 3.98 6.71
N GLY A 106 -3.77 2.94 7.03
CA GLY A 106 -4.25 1.65 7.56
C GLY A 106 -4.29 1.62 9.08
N ASN A 107 -4.64 0.46 9.67
CA ASN A 107 -4.70 0.32 11.13
C ASN A 107 -3.32 0.35 11.79
N HIS A 108 -2.26 0.02 11.06
CA HIS A 108 -0.88 0.16 11.55
C HIS A 108 -0.38 1.61 11.46
N ASP A 109 -1.01 2.48 10.69
CA ASP A 109 -0.54 3.85 10.44
C ASP A 109 -0.95 4.85 11.54
N SER A 110 -1.16 4.39 12.77
CA SER A 110 -1.40 5.31 13.90
C SER A 110 -0.17 6.21 14.12
N ASN A 111 -0.40 7.52 14.27
CA ASN A 111 0.66 8.54 14.38
C ASN A 111 1.55 8.69 13.12
N ILE A 112 1.14 8.15 11.95
CA ILE A 112 1.91 8.26 10.69
C ILE A 112 2.18 9.72 10.29
N GLN A 113 1.31 10.66 10.67
CA GLN A 113 1.49 12.10 10.44
C GLN A 113 2.76 12.69 11.07
N ARG A 114 3.39 11.98 12.00
CA ARG A 114 4.69 12.37 12.58
C ARG A 114 5.88 11.98 11.70
N LEU A 115 5.67 11.09 10.73
CA LEU A 115 6.68 10.51 9.84
C LEU A 115 6.52 10.96 8.39
N VAL A 116 5.32 11.37 8.02
CA VAL A 116 5.00 11.83 6.66
C VAL A 116 5.56 13.25 6.47
N PRO A 117 6.48 13.46 5.50
CA PRO A 117 7.00 14.79 5.21
C PRO A 117 5.99 15.65 4.44
N GLU A 118 6.33 16.92 4.21
CA GLU A 118 5.55 17.79 3.34
C GLU A 118 5.52 17.26 1.89
N GLY A 119 4.42 17.57 1.19
CA GLY A 119 4.20 17.16 -0.21
C GLY A 119 3.45 15.83 -0.38
N ILE A 120 3.04 15.18 0.71
CA ILE A 120 2.24 13.95 0.67
C ILE A 120 0.76 14.28 0.93
N SER A 121 -0.14 13.81 0.07
CA SER A 121 -1.59 13.94 0.28
C SER A 121 -2.08 12.87 1.27
N LEU A 122 -2.14 13.24 2.55
CA LEU A 122 -2.70 12.38 3.60
C LEU A 122 -4.23 12.46 3.62
N ILE A 123 -4.88 11.34 3.35
CA ILE A 123 -6.35 11.20 3.29
C ILE A 123 -6.87 10.58 4.61
N SER A 124 -8.17 10.73 4.86
CA SER A 124 -8.88 9.99 5.91
C SER A 124 -8.77 8.47 5.73
N SER A 125 -8.70 7.74 6.83
CA SER A 125 -8.73 6.27 6.84
C SER A 125 -10.03 5.67 6.32
N THR A 126 -11.10 6.47 6.17
CA THR A 126 -12.36 6.07 5.51
C THR A 126 -12.22 5.87 3.99
N GLY A 127 -11.08 6.28 3.41
CA GLY A 127 -10.79 6.15 1.99
C GLY A 127 -11.09 7.38 1.15
N MET A 128 -10.95 7.22 -0.17
CA MET A 128 -11.13 8.23 -1.21
C MET A 128 -11.90 7.63 -2.37
N VAL A 129 -12.79 8.40 -2.99
CA VAL A 129 -13.42 8.02 -4.25
C VAL A 129 -12.84 8.81 -5.39
N GLU A 130 -12.43 8.11 -6.44
CA GLU A 130 -11.93 8.69 -7.68
C GLU A 130 -12.50 7.89 -8.86
N GLU A 131 -13.09 8.58 -9.83
CA GLU A 131 -13.66 7.98 -11.06
C GLU A 131 -14.61 6.77 -10.80
N GLY A 132 -15.37 6.80 -9.70
CA GLY A 132 -16.30 5.74 -9.31
C GLY A 132 -15.65 4.52 -8.63
N ILE A 133 -14.37 4.60 -8.30
CA ILE A 133 -13.62 3.61 -7.52
C ILE A 133 -13.44 4.14 -6.10
N LEU A 134 -13.80 3.34 -5.11
CA LEU A 134 -13.40 3.55 -3.73
C LEU A 134 -12.05 2.90 -3.46
N PHE A 135 -11.09 3.72 -3.06
CA PHE A 135 -9.80 3.33 -2.53
C PHE A 135 -9.87 3.36 -1.00
N THR A 136 -9.64 2.23 -0.34
CA THR A 136 -9.64 2.12 1.12
C THR A 136 -8.65 1.06 1.58
N HIS A 137 -8.10 1.18 2.79
CA HIS A 137 -7.33 0.07 3.36
C HIS A 137 -8.24 -1.14 3.66
N GLY A 138 -9.45 -0.89 4.20
CA GLY A 138 -10.46 -1.93 4.48
C GLY A 138 -10.68 -2.27 5.95
N HIS A 139 -9.89 -1.69 6.87
CA HIS A 139 -10.11 -1.80 8.33
C HIS A 139 -11.22 -0.86 8.85
N THR A 140 -11.63 0.12 8.04
CA THR A 140 -12.69 1.07 8.35
C THR A 140 -13.91 0.79 7.49
N MET A 141 -15.08 1.11 8.03
CA MET A 141 -16.29 1.18 7.21
C MET A 141 -16.23 2.45 6.36
N PRO A 142 -16.39 2.35 5.04
CA PRO A 142 -16.59 3.52 4.20
C PRO A 142 -17.86 4.30 4.63
N THR A 143 -17.88 5.63 4.47
CA THR A 143 -19.05 6.48 4.76
C THR A 143 -20.30 6.09 3.96
N GLU A 144 -21.50 6.47 4.40
CA GLU A 144 -22.75 5.93 3.83
C GLU A 144 -23.07 6.33 2.37
N ASN A 145 -22.44 7.37 1.79
CA ASN A 145 -22.87 7.94 0.50
C ASN A 145 -21.97 7.56 -0.70
N PHE A 146 -22.09 6.31 -1.18
CA PHE A 146 -21.34 5.76 -2.32
C PHE A 146 -22.23 5.27 -3.49
N SER A 147 -23.39 5.88 -3.69
CA SER A 147 -24.31 5.52 -4.79
C SER A 147 -23.65 5.49 -6.18
N HIS A 148 -22.61 6.33 -6.37
CA HIS A 148 -21.80 6.46 -7.58
C HIS A 148 -20.58 5.51 -7.64
N VAL A 149 -20.26 4.79 -6.56
CA VAL A 149 -19.19 3.78 -6.55
C VAL A 149 -19.66 2.53 -7.28
N ASN A 150 -18.78 1.99 -8.10
CA ASN A 150 -19.00 0.75 -8.85
C ASN A 150 -17.89 -0.29 -8.59
N LYS A 151 -16.83 0.09 -7.88
CA LYS A 151 -15.68 -0.75 -7.58
C LYS A 151 -15.04 -0.34 -6.27
N ILE A 152 -14.54 -1.32 -5.54
CA ILE A 152 -13.74 -1.12 -4.32
C ILE A 152 -12.38 -1.78 -4.56
N ILE A 153 -11.31 -1.06 -4.23
CA ILE A 153 -9.93 -1.57 -4.22
C ILE A 153 -9.41 -1.40 -2.79
N MET A 154 -8.95 -2.51 -2.21
CA MET A 154 -8.51 -2.55 -0.82
C MET A 154 -7.36 -3.53 -0.56
N GLY A 155 -6.65 -3.31 0.54
CA GLY A 155 -5.59 -4.15 1.08
C GLY A 155 -6.05 -4.91 2.33
N HIS A 156 -5.25 -4.84 3.41
CA HIS A 156 -5.54 -5.28 4.79
C HIS A 156 -5.66 -6.79 5.02
N LEU A 157 -6.27 -7.54 4.12
CA LEU A 157 -6.59 -8.95 4.34
C LEU A 157 -5.42 -9.91 4.09
N HIS A 158 -4.37 -9.45 3.40
CA HIS A 158 -3.17 -10.25 3.05
C HIS A 158 -3.52 -11.65 2.54
N PRO A 159 -4.37 -11.77 1.49
CA PRO A 159 -4.88 -13.06 1.05
C PRO A 159 -3.74 -13.97 0.58
N VAL A 160 -3.70 -15.18 1.14
CA VAL A 160 -2.80 -16.27 0.76
C VAL A 160 -3.63 -17.46 0.31
N PHE A 161 -3.24 -18.06 -0.81
CA PHE A 161 -3.91 -19.22 -1.37
C PHE A 161 -3.37 -20.51 -0.76
N PHE A 162 -4.25 -21.37 -0.25
CA PHE A 162 -3.88 -22.67 0.30
C PHE A 162 -4.63 -23.81 -0.39
N GLN A 163 -3.87 -24.69 -1.02
CA GLN A 163 -4.34 -25.94 -1.61
C GLN A 163 -3.12 -26.87 -1.75
N GLU A 164 -3.08 -27.96 -0.98
CA GLU A 164 -1.89 -28.82 -0.82
C GLU A 164 -1.23 -29.24 -2.14
N GLU A 165 -2.03 -29.65 -3.13
CA GLU A 165 -1.55 -30.14 -4.44
C GLU A 165 -1.32 -29.02 -5.48
N SER A 166 -1.47 -27.75 -5.10
CA SER A 166 -1.31 -26.63 -6.02
C SER A 166 0.11 -26.09 -6.03
N ILE A 167 0.65 -25.83 -7.23
CA ILE A 167 1.96 -25.18 -7.40
C ILE A 167 2.01 -23.74 -6.84
N VAL A 168 0.84 -23.12 -6.61
CA VAL A 168 0.72 -21.78 -6.00
C VAL A 168 0.31 -21.85 -4.53
N ASN A 169 0.41 -23.01 -3.88
CA ASN A 169 0.15 -23.14 -2.44
C ASN A 169 1.07 -22.23 -1.62
N GLY A 170 0.50 -21.52 -0.65
CA GLY A 170 1.20 -20.56 0.20
C GLY A 170 1.57 -19.24 -0.49
N GLN A 171 1.13 -19.00 -1.73
CA GLN A 171 1.41 -17.75 -2.45
C GLN A 171 0.38 -16.67 -2.13
N ARG A 172 0.84 -15.41 -2.08
CA ARG A 172 -0.04 -14.23 -2.04
C ARG A 172 -0.82 -14.12 -3.35
N VAL A 173 -2.09 -13.75 -3.28
CA VAL A 173 -2.97 -13.69 -4.46
C VAL A 173 -3.76 -12.41 -4.55
N TRP A 174 -4.15 -12.04 -5.77
CA TRP A 174 -5.17 -11.02 -5.99
C TRP A 174 -6.55 -11.67 -5.91
N VAL A 175 -7.46 -11.06 -5.15
CA VAL A 175 -8.85 -11.51 -5.04
C VAL A 175 -9.75 -10.49 -5.72
N SER A 176 -10.61 -10.96 -6.63
CA SER A 176 -11.65 -10.14 -7.22
C SER A 176 -13.00 -10.81 -7.04
N MET A 177 -13.99 -10.02 -6.63
CA MET A 177 -15.36 -10.48 -6.43
C MET A 177 -16.31 -9.50 -7.10
N ARG A 178 -17.31 -10.02 -7.80
CA ARG A 178 -18.39 -9.23 -8.37
C ARG A 178 -19.62 -9.38 -7.50
N THR A 179 -20.14 -8.27 -7.00
CA THR A 179 -21.37 -8.24 -6.20
C THR A 179 -22.49 -7.58 -6.99
N ASN A 180 -23.73 -7.86 -6.60
CA ASN A 180 -24.87 -7.05 -7.02
C ASN A 180 -24.86 -5.74 -6.23
N LYS A 181 -25.35 -4.66 -6.84
CA LYS A 181 -25.64 -3.41 -6.11
C LYS A 181 -26.84 -3.59 -5.20
#